data_AF-A0A8H6N826-F1
#
_entry.id   AF-A0A8H6N826-F1
#
_cell.length_a   1.000
_cell.length_b   1.000
_cell.length_c   1.000
_cell.angle_alpha   90.00
_cell.angle_beta   90.00
_cell.angle_gamma   90.00
#
_symmetry.space_group_name_H-M   'P 1'
#
loop_
_entity.id
_entity.type
_entity.pdbx_description
1 polymer ?
#
loop_
_entity_poly.entity_id
_entity_poly.type
_entity_poly.pdbx_seq_one_letter_code
_entity_poly.pdbx_strand_id
1 'polypeptide(L)'
;MGSAAGAAGRPIPGKLMREVGIPNTYSLAWRLGRAVALAQQDGTVLTVAKDVIEAAGGAGSAKVLFQGKIRGVESTLTTTAHSLGKVTVERLSESEMETDTDRFGEGLKEVVIPFMNENLGVLGKLEDGSEKVLATVPDLIFLLDTSTGEAIGVQEYRYGLKVAVMIMAGHPLWATERALEIAGPKVFGLPHDYQTELKYTKPVSVIDEFRPRA
;
A
#
# COMPACT_ATOMS: atom_id res chain seq x y z
N MET A 1 14.50 27.55 -13.39
CA MET A 1 13.23 26.80 -13.33
C MET A 1 13.32 25.87 -12.13
N GLY A 2 12.57 26.17 -11.06
CA GLY A 2 12.68 25.49 -9.77
C GLY A 2 11.86 24.21 -9.74
N SER A 3 12.52 23.06 -9.98
CA SER A 3 12.16 21.66 -9.68
C SER A 3 10.71 21.16 -9.84
N ALA A 4 9.82 21.93 -10.47
CA ALA A 4 8.43 21.57 -10.73
C ALA A 4 8.01 22.08 -12.12
N ALA A 5 7.24 21.25 -12.84
CA ALA A 5 6.64 21.60 -14.12
C ALA A 5 5.27 20.92 -14.25
N GLY A 6 4.33 21.58 -14.91
CA GLY A 6 3.07 20.96 -15.31
C GLY A 6 3.28 20.04 -16.51
N ALA A 7 2.57 18.90 -16.54
CA ALA A 7 2.56 18.00 -17.68
C ALA A 7 1.12 17.80 -18.17
N ALA A 8 0.92 17.86 -19.48
CA ALA A 8 -0.35 17.50 -20.12
C ALA A 8 -0.09 16.33 -21.08
N GLY A 9 -0.69 15.17 -20.76
CA GLY A 9 -0.65 13.99 -21.62
C GLY A 9 -1.50 14.15 -22.88
N ARG A 10 -1.44 13.16 -23.78
CA ARG A 10 -2.30 13.13 -24.97
C ARG A 10 -3.76 12.97 -24.54
N PRO A 11 -4.69 13.83 -25.02
CA PRO A 11 -6.10 13.65 -24.76
C PRO A 11 -6.58 12.27 -25.25
N ILE A 12 -7.39 11.60 -24.43
CA ILE A 12 -7.97 10.29 -24.74
C ILE A 12 -9.48 10.47 -24.97
N PRO A 13 -10.08 9.86 -26.02
CA PRO A 13 -11.52 9.92 -26.22
C PRO A 13 -12.29 9.36 -25.02
N GLY A 14 -13.37 10.03 -24.61
CA GLY A 14 -14.16 9.60 -23.44
C GLY A 14 -14.75 8.19 -23.56
N LYS A 15 -15.04 7.72 -24.79
CA LYS A 15 -15.41 6.32 -25.04
C LYS A 15 -14.29 5.36 -24.63
N LEU A 16 -13.06 5.64 -25.05
CA LEU A 16 -11.91 4.80 -24.71
C LEU A 16 -11.65 4.80 -23.20
N MET A 17 -11.74 5.96 -22.54
CA MET A 17 -11.59 6.04 -21.08
C MET A 17 -12.61 5.18 -20.32
N ARG A 18 -13.83 5.03 -20.83
CA ARG A 18 -14.85 4.14 -20.23
C ARG A 18 -14.56 2.65 -20.47
N GLU A 19 -13.87 2.32 -21.56
CA GLU A 19 -13.53 0.94 -21.93
C GLU A 19 -12.26 0.45 -21.23
N VAL A 20 -11.22 1.31 -21.12
CA VAL A 20 -9.88 0.90 -20.63
C VAL A 20 -9.45 1.57 -19.34
N GLY A 21 -10.16 2.62 -18.90
CA GLY A 21 -9.85 3.29 -17.65
C GLY A 21 -10.27 2.47 -16.43
N ILE A 22 -9.61 2.70 -15.30
CA ILE A 22 -10.02 2.17 -14.00
C ILE A 22 -10.95 3.20 -13.36
N PRO A 23 -12.28 2.97 -13.29
CA PRO A 23 -13.21 3.94 -12.75
C PRO A 23 -13.14 4.01 -11.22
N ASN A 24 -13.70 5.09 -10.65
CA ASN A 24 -13.93 5.27 -9.22
C ASN A 24 -12.67 5.30 -8.33
N THR A 25 -11.48 5.52 -8.90
CA THR A 25 -10.21 5.64 -8.13
C THR A 25 -10.25 6.79 -7.13
N TYR A 26 -10.76 7.95 -7.51
CA TYR A 26 -10.97 9.08 -6.59
C TYR A 26 -12.02 8.77 -5.51
N SER A 27 -13.03 7.96 -5.82
CA SER A 27 -14.00 7.52 -4.82
C SER A 27 -13.36 6.61 -3.78
N LEU A 28 -12.46 5.70 -4.21
CA LEU A 28 -11.67 4.88 -3.29
C LEU A 28 -10.79 5.76 -2.40
N ALA A 29 -10.00 6.66 -2.99
CA ALA A 29 -9.13 7.57 -2.23
C ALA A 29 -9.91 8.38 -1.19
N TRP A 30 -11.08 8.92 -1.57
CA TRP A 30 -11.97 9.63 -0.65
C TRP A 30 -12.46 8.74 0.49
N ARG A 31 -12.83 7.47 0.23
CA ARG A 31 -13.31 6.54 1.26
C ARG A 31 -12.21 6.15 2.25
N LEU A 32 -11.02 5.86 1.74
CA LEU A 32 -9.86 5.56 2.59
C LEU A 32 -9.51 6.77 3.46
N GLY A 33 -9.42 7.96 2.87
CA GLY A 33 -9.18 9.20 3.62
C GLY A 33 -10.29 9.51 4.64
N ARG A 34 -11.55 9.25 4.30
CA ARG A 34 -12.67 9.39 5.24
C ARG A 34 -12.56 8.40 6.41
N ALA A 35 -12.16 7.15 6.17
CA ALA A 35 -11.96 6.17 7.24
C ALA A 35 -10.89 6.64 8.24
N VAL A 36 -9.75 7.14 7.72
CA VAL A 36 -8.68 7.72 8.55
C VAL A 36 -9.18 8.95 9.32
N ALA A 37 -9.82 9.90 8.63
CA ALA A 37 -10.31 11.13 9.26
C ALA A 37 -11.34 10.87 10.36
N LEU A 38 -12.25 9.91 10.17
CA LEU A 38 -13.21 9.52 11.20
C LEU A 38 -12.51 8.85 12.39
N ALA A 39 -11.56 7.94 12.15
CA ALA A 39 -10.80 7.30 13.22
C ALA A 39 -10.00 8.31 14.07
N GLN A 40 -9.46 9.35 13.44
CA GLN A 40 -8.81 10.47 14.15
C GLN A 40 -9.81 11.29 14.97
N GLN A 41 -10.98 11.60 14.42
CA GLN A 41 -12.03 12.37 15.10
C GLN A 41 -12.62 11.62 16.31
N ASP A 42 -12.82 10.32 16.16
CA ASP A 42 -13.45 9.46 17.17
C ASP A 42 -12.44 8.90 18.18
N GLY A 43 -11.14 9.13 17.98
CA GLY A 43 -10.07 8.62 18.84
C GLY A 43 -9.85 7.11 18.71
N THR A 44 -10.23 6.50 17.59
CA THR A 44 -10.14 5.06 17.32
C THR A 44 -9.01 4.69 16.35
N VAL A 45 -7.93 5.47 16.33
CA VAL A 45 -6.78 5.27 15.42
C VAL A 45 -6.21 3.84 15.47
N LEU A 46 -6.27 3.17 16.63
CA LEU A 46 -5.82 1.78 16.78
C LEU A 46 -6.58 0.79 15.88
N THR A 47 -7.80 1.11 15.45
CA THR A 47 -8.60 0.26 14.53
C THR A 47 -8.55 0.72 13.08
N VAL A 48 -7.82 1.79 12.76
CA VAL A 48 -7.85 2.42 11.44
C VAL A 48 -7.49 1.47 10.30
N ALA A 49 -6.59 0.51 10.54
CA ALA A 49 -6.24 -0.51 9.55
C ALA A 49 -7.45 -1.38 9.16
N LYS A 50 -8.31 -1.72 10.13
CA LYS A 50 -9.57 -2.43 9.89
C LYS A 50 -10.56 -1.57 9.12
N ASP A 51 -10.68 -0.30 9.48
CA ASP A 51 -11.61 0.64 8.81
C ASP A 51 -11.18 0.90 7.36
N VAL A 52 -9.87 0.99 7.11
CA VAL A 52 -9.27 1.05 5.76
C VAL A 52 -9.56 -0.22 4.97
N ILE A 53 -9.43 -1.41 5.58
CA ILE A 53 -9.76 -2.68 4.92
C ILE A 53 -11.24 -2.72 4.53
N GLU A 54 -12.14 -2.33 5.43
CA GLU A 54 -13.58 -2.30 5.14
C GLU A 54 -13.89 -1.31 4.00
N ALA A 55 -13.32 -0.10 4.06
CA ALA A 55 -13.48 0.91 3.02
C ALA A 55 -12.91 0.49 1.65
N ALA A 56 -11.91 -0.40 1.64
CA ALA A 56 -11.32 -0.98 0.43
C ALA A 56 -12.15 -2.14 -0.18
N GLY A 57 -13.22 -2.59 0.48
CA GLY A 57 -14.04 -3.72 0.04
C GLY A 57 -13.93 -4.98 0.91
N GLY A 58 -13.38 -4.83 2.11
CA GLY A 58 -13.29 -5.89 3.13
C GLY A 58 -12.02 -6.74 3.04
N ALA A 59 -11.95 -7.77 3.88
CA ALA A 59 -10.77 -8.62 4.07
C ALA A 59 -10.33 -9.42 2.82
N GLY A 60 -11.20 -9.52 1.82
CA GLY A 60 -10.85 -10.08 0.51
C GLY A 60 -10.08 -9.11 -0.38
N SER A 61 -10.20 -7.79 -0.15
CA SER A 61 -9.61 -6.74 -0.99
C SER A 61 -8.38 -6.10 -0.39
N ALA A 62 -8.25 -6.07 0.93
CA ALA A 62 -7.08 -5.55 1.62
C ALA A 62 -6.79 -6.30 2.92
N LYS A 63 -5.53 -6.32 3.36
CA LYS A 63 -5.08 -6.99 4.58
C LYS A 63 -3.90 -6.25 5.23
N VAL A 64 -3.73 -6.42 6.54
CA VAL A 64 -2.47 -6.13 7.24
C VAL A 64 -1.55 -7.33 7.04
N LEU A 65 -0.34 -7.11 6.52
CA LEU A 65 0.68 -8.16 6.38
C LEU A 65 1.56 -8.27 7.62
N PHE A 66 1.89 -7.12 8.22
CA PHE A 66 2.83 -7.03 9.32
C PHE A 66 2.61 -5.72 10.09
N GLN A 67 2.80 -5.73 11.41
CA GLN A 67 2.83 -4.52 12.23
C GLN A 67 4.13 -4.50 13.02
N GLY A 68 4.81 -3.36 13.02
CA GLY A 68 6.16 -3.30 13.56
C GLY A 68 6.73 -1.89 13.61
N LYS A 69 8.02 -1.80 13.92
CA LYS A 69 8.77 -0.55 14.00
C LYS A 69 9.81 -0.48 12.91
N ILE A 70 9.97 0.66 12.26
CA ILE A 70 11.03 0.86 11.26
C ILE A 70 12.39 0.79 11.97
N ARG A 71 13.18 -0.23 11.63
CA ARG A 71 14.52 -0.47 12.15
C ARG A 71 15.61 0.17 11.28
N GLY A 72 15.33 0.38 10.00
CA GLY A 72 16.32 0.95 9.08
C GLY A 72 15.72 1.33 7.74
N VAL A 73 16.27 2.39 7.17
CA VAL A 73 15.95 2.86 5.82
C VAL A 73 17.27 3.00 5.07
N GLU A 74 17.42 2.23 4.00
CA GLU A 74 18.56 2.33 3.09
C GLU A 74 18.04 2.94 1.79
N SER A 75 18.52 4.13 1.42
CA SER A 75 18.06 4.85 0.23
C SER A 75 19.25 5.43 -0.54
N THR A 76 19.22 5.24 -1.86
CA THR A 76 20.12 5.90 -2.80
C THR A 76 19.28 6.63 -3.84
N LEU A 77 19.67 7.87 -4.16
CA LEU A 77 19.10 8.58 -5.30
C LEU A 77 19.78 8.13 -6.59
N THR A 78 19.00 7.62 -7.54
CA THR A 78 19.54 7.26 -8.85
C THR A 78 19.88 8.51 -9.67
N THR A 79 20.66 8.34 -10.74
CA THR A 79 20.96 9.41 -11.73
C THR A 79 19.69 9.99 -12.38
N THR A 80 18.59 9.24 -12.36
CA THR A 80 17.27 9.62 -12.85
C THR A 80 16.34 10.16 -11.76
N ALA A 81 16.87 10.48 -10.57
CA ALA A 81 16.16 11.04 -9.42
C ALA A 81 15.05 10.14 -8.84
N HIS A 82 15.16 8.81 -9.01
CA HIS A 82 14.33 7.87 -8.27
C HIS A 82 14.96 7.57 -6.91
N SER A 83 14.13 7.52 -5.86
CA SER A 83 14.55 7.01 -4.55
C SER A 83 14.49 5.49 -4.61
N LEU A 84 15.65 4.85 -4.76
CA LEU A 84 15.79 3.40 -4.78
C LEU A 84 16.32 2.94 -3.43
N GLY A 85 15.68 1.95 -2.84
CA GLY A 85 16.07 1.52 -1.52
C GLY A 85 15.23 0.40 -0.95
N LYS A 86 15.34 0.25 0.37
CA LYS A 86 14.51 -0.66 1.14
C LYS A 86 14.29 -0.10 2.54
N VAL A 87 13.13 -0.41 3.11
CA VAL A 87 12.84 -0.20 4.53
C VAL A 87 12.71 -1.55 5.22
N THR A 88 13.31 -1.66 6.41
CA THR A 88 13.21 -2.84 7.26
C THR A 88 12.32 -2.51 8.45
N VAL A 89 11.25 -3.27 8.61
CA VAL A 89 10.31 -3.15 9.74
C VAL A 89 10.48 -4.37 10.63
N GLU A 90 10.90 -4.16 11.87
CA GLU A 90 11.09 -5.22 12.87
C GLU A 90 9.82 -5.40 13.71
N ARG A 91 9.60 -6.61 14.22
CA ARG A 91 8.49 -6.91 15.12
C ARG A 91 8.63 -6.08 16.40
N LEU A 92 7.51 -5.60 16.94
CA LEU A 92 7.48 -4.98 18.26
C LEU A 92 7.86 -6.03 19.34
N SER A 93 8.61 -5.59 20.35
CA SER A 93 8.85 -6.41 21.55
C SER A 93 7.57 -6.55 22.38
N GLU A 94 7.48 -7.55 23.27
CA GLU A 94 6.31 -7.76 24.13
C GLU A 94 5.94 -6.52 24.96
N SER A 95 6.93 -5.73 25.38
CA SER A 95 6.71 -4.47 26.11
C SER A 95 6.22 -3.31 25.24
N GLU A 96 6.39 -3.39 23.92
CA GLU A 96 5.95 -2.39 22.96
C GLU A 96 4.58 -2.72 22.33
N MET A 97 4.07 -3.94 22.59
CA MET A 97 2.74 -4.37 22.17
C MET A 97 1.69 -3.81 23.14
N GLU A 98 0.72 -3.11 22.60
CA GLU A 98 -0.35 -2.45 23.34
C GLU A 98 -1.72 -3.09 23.02
N THR A 99 -1.80 -3.81 21.90
CA THR A 99 -3.05 -4.32 21.31
C THR A 99 -2.86 -5.69 20.66
N ASP A 100 -3.95 -6.45 20.47
CA ASP A 100 -3.90 -7.69 19.69
C ASP A 100 -3.53 -7.46 18.22
N THR A 101 -3.77 -6.24 17.69
CA THR A 101 -3.33 -5.85 16.34
C THR A 101 -1.81 -5.78 16.22
N ASP A 102 -1.06 -5.63 17.32
CA ASP A 102 0.40 -5.68 17.30
C ASP A 102 0.95 -7.09 17.01
N ARG A 103 0.10 -8.13 16.98
CA ARG A 103 0.48 -9.50 16.68
C ARG A 103 0.45 -9.85 15.19
N PHE A 104 0.00 -8.94 14.31
CA PHE A 104 -0.03 -9.20 12.86
C PHE A 104 1.35 -9.61 12.32
N GLY A 105 1.37 -10.71 11.55
CA GLY A 105 2.61 -11.31 11.09
C GLY A 105 3.24 -12.29 12.09
N GLU A 106 2.45 -13.06 12.84
CA GLU A 106 2.94 -14.17 13.66
C GLU A 106 3.90 -15.09 12.87
N GLY A 107 5.01 -15.49 13.50
CA GLY A 107 6.08 -16.26 12.88
C GLY A 107 7.08 -15.45 12.04
N LEU A 108 6.85 -14.14 11.84
CA LEU A 108 7.80 -13.23 11.22
C LEU A 108 8.56 -12.42 12.26
N LYS A 109 9.87 -12.32 12.07
CA LYS A 109 10.79 -11.51 12.87
C LYS A 109 10.88 -10.07 12.35
N GLU A 110 10.98 -9.92 11.04
CA GLU A 110 11.03 -8.63 10.35
C GLU A 110 10.49 -8.78 8.93
N VAL A 111 10.11 -7.66 8.32
CA VAL A 111 9.83 -7.56 6.88
C VAL A 111 10.75 -6.54 6.24
N VAL A 112 11.18 -6.82 5.01
CA VAL A 112 11.99 -5.94 4.16
C VAL A 112 11.14 -5.55 2.96
N ILE A 113 11.03 -4.24 2.73
CA ILE A 113 10.16 -3.66 1.70
C ILE A 113 11.05 -2.88 0.73
N PRO A 114 11.43 -3.46 -0.43
CA PRO A 114 12.11 -2.72 -1.48
C PRO A 114 11.18 -1.65 -2.07
N PHE A 115 11.73 -0.49 -2.42
CA PHE A 115 10.98 0.61 -3.02
C PHE A 115 11.76 1.28 -4.16
N MET A 116 11.02 1.83 -5.12
CA MET A 116 11.51 2.78 -6.12
C MET A 116 10.46 3.87 -6.31
N ASN A 117 10.58 4.97 -5.56
CA ASN A 117 9.52 5.98 -5.28
C ASN A 117 8.25 5.41 -4.62
N GLU A 118 7.86 4.18 -4.94
CA GLU A 118 6.75 3.41 -4.39
C GLU A 118 7.23 2.04 -3.86
N ASN A 119 6.48 1.44 -2.95
CA ASN A 119 6.80 0.10 -2.42
C ASN A 119 6.56 -0.97 -3.49
N LEU A 120 7.54 -1.86 -3.68
CA LEU A 120 7.55 -2.83 -4.77
C LEU A 120 7.22 -4.26 -4.32
N GLY A 121 7.49 -4.59 -3.06
CA GLY A 121 7.26 -5.91 -2.50
C GLY A 121 7.40 -5.94 -0.98
N VAL A 122 7.03 -7.06 -0.37
CA VAL A 122 7.20 -7.31 1.05
C VAL A 122 7.82 -8.70 1.22
N LEU A 123 9.05 -8.73 1.72
CA LEU A 123 9.82 -9.95 1.99
C LEU A 123 9.87 -10.17 3.50
N GLY A 124 9.19 -11.19 3.99
CA GLY A 124 9.20 -11.56 5.40
C GLY A 124 10.37 -12.47 5.74
N LYS A 125 11.02 -12.22 6.87
CA LYS A 125 12.00 -13.14 7.48
C LYS A 125 11.36 -13.85 8.66
N LEU A 126 11.39 -15.18 8.64
CA LEU A 126 10.87 -16.02 9.70
C LEU A 126 11.89 -16.16 10.85
N GLU A 127 11.43 -16.69 11.98
CA GLU A 127 12.29 -16.92 13.16
C GLU A 127 13.44 -17.90 12.90
N ASP A 128 13.24 -18.87 12.00
CA ASP A 128 14.25 -19.84 11.58
C ASP A 128 15.29 -19.27 10.58
N GLY A 129 15.13 -18.00 10.20
CA GLY A 129 15.99 -17.30 9.25
C GLY A 129 15.64 -17.52 7.78
N SER A 130 14.60 -18.29 7.47
CA SER A 130 14.10 -18.43 6.10
C SER A 130 13.34 -17.17 5.64
N GLU A 131 13.27 -16.96 4.32
CA GLU A 131 12.59 -15.83 3.71
C GLU A 131 11.31 -16.26 2.98
N LYS A 132 10.26 -15.45 3.08
CA LYS A 132 8.98 -15.66 2.41
C LYS A 132 8.50 -14.36 1.76
N VAL A 133 8.10 -14.46 0.50
CA VAL A 133 7.43 -13.36 -0.19
C VAL A 133 6.01 -13.24 0.33
N LEU A 134 5.64 -12.08 0.88
CA LEU A 134 4.30 -11.80 1.37
C LEU A 134 3.46 -11.03 0.35
N ALA A 135 4.11 -10.18 -0.45
CA ALA A 135 3.46 -9.36 -1.46
C ALA A 135 4.44 -8.88 -2.52
N THR A 136 3.92 -8.63 -3.72
CA THR A 136 4.65 -7.94 -4.81
C THR A 136 3.67 -7.08 -5.60
N VAL A 137 4.20 -6.07 -6.31
CA VAL A 137 3.45 -5.35 -7.34
C VAL A 137 2.85 -6.32 -8.38
N PRO A 138 1.69 -6.01 -8.97
CA PRO A 138 0.98 -4.71 -8.96
C PRO A 138 -0.02 -4.48 -7.81
N ASP A 139 -0.09 -5.35 -6.80
CA ASP A 139 -0.91 -5.02 -5.62
C ASP A 139 -0.33 -3.80 -4.89
N LEU A 140 -1.21 -2.95 -4.38
CA LEU A 140 -0.79 -1.73 -3.70
C LEU A 140 -0.23 -2.10 -2.32
N ILE A 141 1.04 -1.77 -2.09
CA ILE A 141 1.71 -1.91 -0.79
C ILE A 141 1.90 -0.52 -0.20
N PHE A 142 1.37 -0.29 0.99
CA PHE A 142 1.44 1.01 1.66
C PHE A 142 1.61 0.83 3.16
N LEU A 143 2.19 1.82 3.83
CA LEU A 143 2.43 1.79 5.27
C LEU A 143 1.55 2.84 5.93
N LEU A 144 0.88 2.47 7.01
CA LEU A 144 0.15 3.39 7.88
C LEU A 144 0.98 3.67 9.13
N ASP A 145 1.13 4.93 9.51
CA ASP A 145 1.63 5.30 10.83
C ASP A 145 0.57 4.90 11.87
N THR A 146 0.93 4.00 12.78
CA THR A 146 -0.01 3.48 13.80
C THR A 146 -0.46 4.54 14.82
N SER A 147 0.25 5.66 14.92
CA SER A 147 -0.08 6.75 15.85
C SER A 147 -1.08 7.75 15.27
N THR A 148 -1.11 7.92 13.95
CA THR A 148 -2.00 8.89 13.26
C THR A 148 -3.04 8.22 12.36
N GLY A 149 -2.78 6.98 11.95
CA GLY A 149 -3.53 6.24 10.94
C GLY A 149 -3.28 6.70 9.49
N GLU A 150 -2.40 7.67 9.28
CA GLU A 150 -2.11 8.23 7.97
C GLU A 150 -1.15 7.34 7.18
N ALA A 151 -1.33 7.30 5.86
CA ALA A 151 -0.38 6.66 4.98
C ALA A 151 0.89 7.50 4.88
N ILE A 152 2.05 6.88 5.09
CA ILE A 152 3.36 7.53 4.99
C ILE A 152 4.01 7.20 3.64
N GLY A 153 4.55 8.23 2.98
CA GLY A 153 5.32 8.05 1.75
C GLY A 153 6.73 7.54 2.03
N VAL A 154 7.39 7.01 0.99
CA VAL A 154 8.80 6.56 1.05
C VAL A 154 9.74 7.64 1.59
N GLN A 155 9.46 8.92 1.30
CA GLN A 155 10.25 10.07 1.76
C GLN A 155 10.11 10.34 3.26
N GLU A 156 9.08 9.80 3.90
CA GLU A 156 8.75 10.02 5.32
C GLU A 156 9.24 8.89 6.22
N TYR A 157 9.77 7.81 5.64
CA TYR A 157 10.30 6.67 6.37
C TYR A 157 11.46 7.10 7.27
N ARG A 158 11.32 6.85 8.57
CA ARG A 158 12.30 7.23 9.59
C ARG A 158 12.39 6.15 10.66
N TYR A 159 13.60 6.00 11.21
CA TYR A 159 13.87 5.06 12.30
C TYR A 159 12.91 5.28 13.48
N GLY A 160 12.41 4.18 14.05
CA GLY A 160 11.57 4.19 15.24
C GLY A 160 10.07 4.40 14.98
N LEU A 161 9.66 4.69 13.74
CA LEU A 161 8.25 4.87 13.41
C LEU A 161 7.51 3.53 13.48
N LYS A 162 6.43 3.46 14.27
CA LYS A 162 5.55 2.28 14.36
C LYS A 162 4.56 2.28 13.19
N VAL A 163 4.57 1.24 12.38
CA VAL A 163 3.82 1.16 11.13
C VAL A 163 3.05 -0.15 10.99
N ALA A 164 1.89 -0.07 10.33
CA ALA A 164 1.19 -1.22 9.79
C ALA A 164 1.47 -1.33 8.29
N VAL A 165 2.02 -2.45 7.86
CA VAL A 165 2.30 -2.77 6.45
C VAL A 165 1.05 -3.37 5.84
N MET A 166 0.44 -2.63 4.92
CA MET A 166 -0.82 -2.96 4.27
C MET A 166 -0.58 -3.47 2.85
N ILE A 167 -1.48 -4.34 2.40
CA ILE A 167 -1.64 -4.71 0.99
C ILE A 167 -3.10 -4.52 0.57
N MET A 168 -3.31 -4.05 -0.66
CA MET A 168 -4.63 -3.94 -1.29
C MET A 168 -4.59 -4.42 -2.74
N ALA A 169 -5.63 -5.13 -3.16
CA ALA A 169 -5.75 -5.71 -4.50
C ALA A 169 -5.61 -4.65 -5.60
N GLY A 170 -4.70 -4.89 -6.55
CA GLY A 170 -4.65 -4.14 -7.80
C GLY A 170 -5.89 -4.41 -8.66
N HIS A 171 -6.28 -3.45 -9.51
CA HIS A 171 -7.32 -3.71 -10.51
C HIS A 171 -6.90 -4.87 -11.43
N PRO A 172 -7.81 -5.79 -11.84
CA PRO A 172 -7.44 -6.98 -12.63
C PRO A 172 -6.71 -6.68 -13.95
N LEU A 173 -6.88 -5.47 -14.50
CA LEU A 173 -6.12 -5.01 -15.66
C LEU A 173 -4.59 -5.07 -15.43
N TRP A 174 -4.14 -4.81 -14.20
CA TRP A 174 -2.72 -4.88 -13.85
C TRP A 174 -2.19 -6.31 -13.72
N ALA A 175 -3.07 -7.29 -13.52
CA ALA A 175 -2.73 -8.71 -13.43
C ALA A 175 -2.75 -9.43 -14.79
N THR A 176 -3.04 -8.72 -15.88
CA THR A 176 -2.93 -9.29 -17.24
C THR A 176 -1.48 -9.54 -17.62
N GLU A 177 -1.22 -10.53 -18.48
CA GLU A 177 0.14 -10.83 -18.97
C GLU A 177 0.84 -9.57 -19.49
N ARG A 178 0.15 -8.80 -20.33
CA ARG A 178 0.69 -7.55 -20.88
C ARG A 178 1.01 -6.50 -19.81
N ALA A 179 0.18 -6.38 -18.77
CA ALA A 179 0.46 -5.43 -17.70
C ALA A 179 1.62 -5.89 -16.81
N LEU A 180 1.75 -7.20 -16.58
CA LEU A 180 2.88 -7.77 -15.83
C LEU A 180 4.21 -7.63 -16.59
N GLU A 181 4.20 -7.65 -17.92
CA GLU A 181 5.39 -7.30 -18.73
C GLU A 181 5.83 -5.84 -18.56
N ILE A 182 4.90 -4.93 -18.22
CA ILE A 182 5.15 -3.48 -18.14
C ILE A 182 5.42 -3.03 -16.71
N ALA A 183 4.71 -3.61 -15.73
CA ALA A 183 4.68 -3.16 -14.34
C ALA A 183 4.66 -4.33 -13.34
N GLY A 184 5.01 -5.54 -13.77
CA GLY A 184 5.15 -6.69 -12.88
C GLY A 184 6.50 -6.71 -12.16
N PRO A 185 6.68 -7.63 -11.20
CA PRO A 185 7.87 -7.69 -10.33
C PRO A 185 9.19 -7.75 -11.11
N LYS A 186 9.23 -8.50 -12.21
CA LYS A 186 10.42 -8.68 -13.05
C LYS A 186 10.94 -7.39 -13.66
N VAL A 187 10.04 -6.45 -14.00
CA VAL A 187 10.42 -5.13 -14.54
C VAL A 187 11.22 -4.32 -13.53
N PHE A 188 10.93 -4.54 -12.24
CA PHE A 188 11.61 -3.90 -11.12
C PHE A 188 12.79 -4.70 -10.58
N GLY A 189 13.20 -5.78 -11.25
CA GLY A 189 14.31 -6.63 -10.82
C GLY A 189 14.00 -7.51 -9.60
N LEU A 190 12.72 -7.70 -9.24
CA LEU A 190 12.34 -8.62 -8.18
C LEU A 190 12.40 -10.07 -8.71
N PRO A 191 13.02 -11.02 -7.97
CA PRO A 191 13.24 -12.38 -8.45
C PRO A 191 12.00 -13.29 -8.36
N HIS A 192 10.84 -12.74 -8.00
CA HIS A 192 9.62 -13.49 -7.69
C HIS A 192 8.50 -13.16 -8.68
N ASP A 193 7.67 -14.14 -9.00
CA ASP A 193 6.47 -13.91 -9.83
C ASP A 193 5.35 -13.26 -9.01
N TYR A 194 4.44 -12.56 -9.70
CA TYR A 194 3.25 -12.00 -9.07
C TYR A 194 2.26 -13.10 -8.69
N GLN A 195 1.86 -13.11 -7.42
CA GLN A 195 0.81 -13.99 -6.90
C GLN A 195 -0.01 -13.20 -5.89
N THR A 196 -1.34 -13.30 -5.98
CA THR A 196 -2.24 -12.67 -5.03
C THR A 196 -3.42 -13.57 -4.70
N GLU A 197 -3.84 -13.53 -3.45
CA GLU A 197 -5.12 -14.09 -2.99
C GLU A 197 -6.20 -13.00 -2.89
N LEU A 198 -5.83 -11.73 -3.08
CA LEU A 198 -6.74 -10.61 -2.96
C LEU A 198 -7.63 -10.49 -4.20
N LYS A 199 -8.82 -9.95 -3.99
CA LYS A 199 -9.81 -9.70 -5.03
C LYS A 199 -10.14 -8.22 -5.05
N TYR A 200 -9.96 -7.62 -6.22
CA TYR A 200 -10.38 -6.25 -6.46
C TYR A 200 -11.88 -6.11 -6.28
N THR A 201 -12.30 -5.22 -5.38
CA THR A 201 -13.68 -4.80 -5.23
C THR A 201 -13.86 -3.44 -5.88
N LYS A 202 -14.80 -3.32 -6.81
CA LYS A 202 -15.08 -2.05 -7.47
C LYS A 202 -15.58 -1.03 -6.45
N PRO A 203 -14.89 0.11 -6.27
CA PRO A 203 -15.31 1.14 -5.31
C PRO A 203 -16.68 1.70 -5.69
N VAL A 204 -17.53 1.93 -4.70
CA VAL A 204 -18.80 2.65 -4.89
C VAL A 204 -18.48 4.10 -5.24
N SER A 205 -19.09 4.61 -6.31
CA SER A 205 -18.94 6.00 -6.75
C SER A 205 -19.52 6.94 -5.70
N VAL A 206 -18.70 7.84 -5.14
CA VAL A 206 -19.18 8.88 -4.21
C VAL A 206 -20.11 9.88 -4.90
N ILE A 207 -19.93 10.09 -6.21
CA ILE A 207 -20.82 10.94 -7.00
C ILE A 207 -22.19 10.31 -7.09
N ASP A 208 -22.28 9.02 -7.41
CA ASP A 208 -23.57 8.34 -7.55
C ASP A 208 -24.28 8.13 -6.21
N GLU A 209 -23.52 7.93 -5.12
CA GLU A 209 -24.04 7.78 -3.76
C GLU A 209 -24.60 9.09 -3.20
N PHE A 210 -23.87 10.21 -3.35
CA PHE A 210 -24.20 11.48 -2.70
C PHE A 210 -24.85 12.52 -3.62
N ARG A 211 -25.02 12.24 -4.92
CA ARG A 211 -25.76 13.16 -5.79
C ARG A 211 -27.21 13.31 -5.30
N PRO A 212 -27.81 14.52 -5.39
CA PRO A 212 -29.22 14.70 -5.12
C PRO A 212 -30.06 13.76 -6.00
N ARG A 213 -31.09 13.14 -5.42
CA ARG A 213 -32.10 12.41 -6.22
C ARG A 213 -32.93 13.45 -6.97
N ALA A 214 -33.03 13.28 -8.28
CA ALA A 214 -33.92 14.07 -9.14
C ALA A 214 -35.39 13.70 -8.87
#